data_AF-A0A382VRB4-F1
#
_entry.id   AF-A0A382VRB4-F1
#
_cell.length_a   1.000
_cell.length_b   1.000
_cell.length_c   1.000
_cell.angle_alpha   90.00
_cell.angle_beta   90.00
_cell.angle_gamma   90.00
#
_symmetry.space_group_name_H-M   'P 1'
#
loop_
_entity.id
_entity.type
_entity.pdbx_description
1 polymer ?
#
loop_
_entity_poly.entity_id
_entity_poly.type
_entity_poly.pdbx_seq_one_letter_code
_entity_poly.pdbx_strand_id
1 'polypeptide(L)'
;MRKYIFAERGGIYLIDLNKTLQGLERAQELVRQTVLDGKSVLFVCTKPQLAGVVRAEAEASGSFYVTERWLGGMLTNFQTIKKNISRLKELERGQEEDAF
;
A
#
# COMPACT_ATOMS: atom_id res chain seq x y z
N MET A 1 -2.61 8.20 -19.77
CA MET A 1 -2.34 6.81 -20.19
C MET A 1 -1.93 6.63 -21.63
N ARG A 2 -2.26 7.53 -22.58
CA ARG A 2 -1.97 7.39 -24.02
C ARG A 2 -0.60 6.77 -24.37
N LYS A 3 0.49 7.23 -23.75
CA LYS A 3 1.85 6.69 -23.99
C LYS A 3 2.05 5.21 -23.61
N TYR A 4 1.20 4.64 -22.78
CA TYR A 4 1.23 3.23 -22.34
C TYR A 4 0.23 2.35 -23.09
N ILE A 5 -0.57 2.93 -23.99
CA ILE A 5 -1.54 2.20 -24.81
C ILE A 5 -0.80 1.71 -26.06
N PHE A 6 -0.84 0.40 -26.30
CA PHE A 6 -0.31 -0.22 -27.50
C PHE A 6 -1.32 -0.14 -28.66
N ALA A 7 -2.57 -0.50 -28.39
CA ALA A 7 -3.67 -0.46 -29.36
C ALA A 7 -5.02 -0.38 -28.65
N GLU A 8 -6.07 -0.07 -29.40
CA GLU A 8 -7.46 -0.13 -28.97
C GLU A 8 -8.20 -1.19 -29.78
N ARG A 9 -8.99 -2.03 -29.11
CA ARG A 9 -9.86 -3.03 -29.76
C ARG A 9 -11.23 -3.00 -29.10
N GLY A 10 -12.25 -2.56 -29.83
CA GLY A 10 -13.63 -2.52 -29.33
C GLY A 10 -13.80 -1.69 -28.05
N GLY A 11 -13.12 -0.54 -27.95
CA GLY A 11 -13.15 0.32 -26.76
C GLY A 11 -12.28 -0.15 -25.59
N ILE A 12 -11.59 -1.29 -25.72
CA ILE A 12 -10.62 -1.77 -24.73
C ILE A 12 -9.22 -1.34 -25.15
N TYR A 13 -8.54 -0.64 -24.26
CA TYR A 13 -7.15 -0.23 -24.44
C TYR A 13 -6.20 -1.33 -23.97
N LEU A 14 -5.35 -1.81 -24.89
CA LEU A 14 -4.29 -2.77 -24.60
C LEU A 14 -3.06 -2.04 -24.07
N ILE A 15 -2.53 -2.50 -22.93
CA ILE A 15 -1.31 -1.94 -22.34
C ILE A 15 -0.08 -2.50 -23.07
N ASP A 16 0.88 -1.63 -23.35
CA ASP A 16 2.17 -1.98 -23.95
C ASP A 16 3.03 -2.80 -22.98
N LEU A 17 3.18 -4.09 -23.29
CA LEU A 17 3.91 -5.04 -22.44
C LEU A 17 5.42 -4.76 -22.36
N ASN A 18 6.03 -4.20 -23.42
CA ASN A 18 7.45 -3.82 -23.39
C ASN A 18 7.66 -2.67 -22.39
N LYS A 19 6.76 -1.69 -22.38
CA LYS A 19 6.79 -0.60 -21.39
C LYS A 19 6.49 -1.09 -19.99
N THR A 20 5.61 -2.08 -19.83
CA THR A 20 5.35 -2.73 -18.54
C THR A 20 6.60 -3.42 -18.01
N LEU A 21 7.30 -4.21 -18.83
CA LEU A 21 8.54 -4.88 -18.43
C LEU A 21 9.61 -3.87 -17.96
N GLN A 22 9.88 -2.83 -18.77
CA GLN A 22 10.82 -1.76 -18.39
C GLN A 22 10.37 -0.99 -17.14
N GLY A 23 9.07 -0.85 -16.93
CA GLY A 23 8.51 -0.24 -15.72
C GLY A 23 8.73 -1.12 -14.49
N LEU A 24 8.53 -2.43 -14.64
CA LEU A 24 8.70 -3.41 -13.58
C LEU A 24 10.16 -3.51 -13.14
N GLU A 25 11.11 -3.58 -14.07
CA GLU A 25 12.55 -3.61 -13.78
C GLU A 25 12.98 -2.37 -12.96
N ARG A 26 12.52 -1.19 -13.36
CA ARG A 26 12.80 0.06 -12.63
C ARG A 26 12.15 0.11 -11.25
N ALA A 27 10.92 -0.39 -11.13
CA ALA A 27 10.22 -0.46 -9.85
C ALA A 27 10.90 -1.44 -8.89
N GLN A 28 11.32 -2.61 -9.38
CA GLN A 28 12.04 -3.61 -8.61
C GLN A 28 13.35 -3.03 -8.07
N GLU A 29 14.14 -2.36 -8.92
CA GLU A 29 15.41 -1.76 -8.50
C GLU A 29 15.19 -0.65 -7.45
N LEU A 30 14.19 0.21 -7.64
CA LEU A 30 13.85 1.26 -6.68
C LEU A 30 13.44 0.69 -5.32
N VAL A 31 12.58 -0.32 -5.31
CA VAL A 31 12.14 -0.98 -4.07
C VAL A 31 13.31 -1.65 -3.38
N ARG A 32 14.16 -2.37 -4.13
CA ARG A 32 15.38 -3.00 -3.61
C ARG A 32 16.29 -1.99 -2.94
N GLN A 33 16.59 -0.87 -3.61
CA GLN A 33 17.44 0.17 -3.04
C GLN A 33 16.81 0.83 -1.81
N THR A 34 15.50 1.08 -1.84
CA THR A 34 14.77 1.67 -0.71
C THR A 34 14.88 0.81 0.55
N VAL A 35 14.73 -0.52 0.40
CA VAL A 35 14.83 -1.46 1.51
C VAL A 35 16.29 -1.60 1.98
N LEU A 36 17.27 -1.63 1.06
CA LEU A 36 18.69 -1.64 1.42
C LEU A 36 19.14 -0.39 2.18
N ASP A 37 18.53 0.76 1.89
CA ASP A 37 18.71 2.02 2.64
C ASP A 37 18.06 1.98 4.05
N GLY A 38 17.42 0.87 4.44
CA GLY A 38 16.71 0.72 5.71
C GLY A 38 15.37 1.47 5.78
N LYS A 39 14.82 1.89 4.64
CA LYS A 39 13.50 2.55 4.58
C LYS A 39 12.40 1.51 4.43
N SER A 40 11.21 1.85 4.92
CA SER A 40 10.04 0.98 4.84
C SER A 40 9.22 1.24 3.57
N VAL A 41 8.51 0.21 3.09
CA VAL A 41 7.55 0.28 2.00
C VAL A 41 6.14 0.10 2.56
N LEU A 42 5.19 0.90 2.07
CA LEU A 42 3.78 0.83 2.44
C LEU A 42 2.95 0.35 1.25
N PHE A 43 2.29 -0.79 1.41
CA PHE A 43 1.35 -1.33 0.45
C PHE A 43 -0.03 -0.68 0.64
N VAL A 44 -0.66 -0.22 -0.44
CA VAL A 44 -1.97 0.43 -0.36
C VAL A 44 -2.92 -0.16 -1.39
N CYS A 45 -4.04 -0.71 -0.93
CA CYS A 45 -5.07 -1.25 -1.82
C CYS A 45 -6.44 -1.21 -1.16
N THR A 46 -7.26 -0.21 -1.50
CA THR A 46 -8.62 -0.07 -0.93
C THR A 46 -9.69 -0.81 -1.74
N LYS A 47 -9.29 -1.70 -2.67
CA LYS A 47 -10.20 -2.46 -3.52
C LYS A 47 -10.53 -3.79 -2.84
N PRO A 48 -11.79 -4.04 -2.42
CA PRO A 48 -12.13 -5.21 -1.61
C PRO A 48 -11.73 -6.55 -2.26
N GLN A 49 -11.84 -6.65 -3.60
CA GLN A 49 -11.50 -7.88 -4.32
C GLN A 49 -10.01 -8.21 -4.33
N LEU A 50 -9.15 -7.24 -4.02
CA LEU A 50 -7.67 -7.38 -4.03
C LEU A 50 -7.06 -7.20 -2.64
N ALA A 51 -7.84 -6.76 -1.65
CA ALA A 51 -7.38 -6.50 -0.29
C ALA A 51 -6.67 -7.71 0.33
N GLY A 52 -7.24 -8.92 0.17
CA GLY A 52 -6.64 -10.15 0.69
C GLY A 52 -5.28 -10.48 0.08
N VAL A 53 -5.12 -10.27 -1.23
CA VAL A 53 -3.86 -10.51 -1.94
C VAL A 53 -2.79 -9.54 -1.46
N VAL A 54 -3.12 -8.25 -1.41
CA VAL A 54 -2.15 -7.22 -1.00
C VAL A 54 -1.76 -7.36 0.47
N ARG A 55 -2.69 -7.75 1.34
CA ARG A 55 -2.39 -8.08 2.74
C ARG A 55 -1.40 -9.23 2.85
N ALA A 56 -1.68 -10.35 2.18
CA ALA A 56 -0.85 -11.55 2.25
C ALA A 56 0.60 -11.28 1.78
N GLU A 57 0.77 -10.56 0.68
CA GLU A 57 2.11 -10.23 0.14
C GLU A 57 2.86 -9.22 1.04
N ALA A 58 2.16 -8.25 1.63
CA ALA A 58 2.76 -7.32 2.57
C ALA A 58 3.22 -8.04 3.85
N GLU A 59 2.38 -8.92 4.40
CA GLU A 59 2.73 -9.75 5.58
C GLU A 59 3.90 -10.69 5.28
N ALA A 60 3.89 -11.38 4.13
CA ALA A 60 4.97 -12.28 3.72
C ALA A 60 6.32 -11.58 3.56
N SER A 61 6.30 -10.31 3.14
CA SER A 61 7.50 -9.47 2.99
C SER A 61 7.86 -8.66 4.26
N GLY A 62 7.07 -8.75 5.33
CA GLY A 62 7.25 -7.95 6.55
C GLY A 62 7.01 -6.45 6.35
N SER A 63 6.30 -6.06 5.28
CA SER A 63 5.99 -4.68 4.94
C SER A 63 4.70 -4.19 5.59
N PHE A 64 4.55 -2.88 5.74
CA PHE A 64 3.31 -2.27 6.22
C PHE A 64 2.25 -2.23 5.11
N TYR A 65 0.96 -2.27 5.48
CA TYR A 65 -0.13 -2.18 4.52
C TYR A 65 -1.35 -1.39 5.00
N VAL A 66 -2.13 -0.88 4.04
CA VAL A 66 -3.48 -0.33 4.23
C VAL A 66 -4.40 -0.93 3.17
N THR A 67 -5.29 -1.83 3.59
CA THR A 67 -6.26 -2.49 2.69
C THR A 67 -7.70 -2.01 2.83
N GLU A 68 -8.00 -1.34 3.94
CA GLU A 68 -9.35 -0.86 4.23
C GLU A 68 -9.55 0.52 3.59
N ARG A 69 -9.62 1.56 4.42
CA ARG A 69 -9.81 2.94 3.98
C ARG A 69 -8.52 3.73 4.08
N TRP A 70 -8.13 4.35 2.98
CA TRP A 70 -7.09 5.38 2.98
C TRP A 70 -7.70 6.71 3.47
N LEU A 71 -7.32 7.16 4.66
CA LEU A 71 -7.77 8.44 5.20
C LEU A 71 -6.93 9.57 4.60
N GLY A 72 -7.61 10.63 4.16
CA GLY A 72 -6.93 11.85 3.72
C GLY A 72 -6.01 12.37 4.83
N GLY A 73 -4.76 12.63 4.51
CA GLY A 73 -3.77 13.10 5.48
C GLY A 73 -3.02 12.00 6.24
N MET A 74 -3.17 10.71 5.90
CA MET A 74 -2.42 9.62 6.54
C MET A 74 -0.90 9.87 6.58
N LEU A 75 -0.33 10.39 5.50
CA LEU A 75 1.11 10.73 5.43
C LEU A 75 1.39 12.21 5.75
N THR A 76 0.51 13.12 5.32
CA THR A 76 0.78 14.57 5.41
C THR A 76 0.36 15.19 6.75
N ASN A 77 -0.57 14.57 7.47
CA ASN A 77 -1.02 14.97 8.82
C ASN A 77 -0.64 13.89 9.85
N PHE A 78 0.59 13.40 9.79
CA PHE A 78 1.03 12.25 10.58
C PHE A 78 0.99 12.51 12.10
N GLN A 79 1.21 13.74 12.55
CA GLN A 79 1.14 14.09 13.98
C GLN A 79 -0.25 13.81 14.57
N THR A 80 -1.31 14.17 13.85
CA THR A 80 -2.69 13.93 14.28
C THR A 80 -3.02 12.44 14.22
N ILE A 81 -2.62 11.76 13.15
CA ILE A 81 -2.81 10.32 12.99
C ILE A 81 -2.13 9.55 14.13
N LYS A 82 -0.90 9.92 14.50
CA LYS A 82 -0.16 9.31 15.60
C LYS A 82 -0.88 9.48 16.94
N LYS A 83 -1.45 10.65 17.21
CA LYS A 83 -2.27 10.88 18.42
C LYS A 83 -3.50 9.96 18.46
N ASN A 84 -4.17 9.79 17.33
CA ASN A 84 -5.33 8.90 17.24
C ASN A 84 -4.93 7.43 17.45
N ILE A 85 -3.78 7.00 16.93
CA ILE A 85 -3.24 5.65 17.17
C ILE A 85 -2.89 5.46 18.65
N SER A 86 -2.25 6.44 19.29
CA SER A 86 -1.95 6.37 20.73
C SER A 86 -3.23 6.25 21.56
N ARG A 87 -4.25 7.06 21.25
CA ARG A 87 -5.56 6.99 21.91
C ARG A 87 -6.24 5.64 21.69
N LEU A 88 -6.14 5.05 20.49
CA LEU A 88 -6.67 3.72 20.23
C LEU A 88 -6.03 2.67 21.15
N LYS A 89 -4.70 2.68 21.26
CA LYS A 89 -3.97 1.75 22.14
C LYS A 89 -4.31 1.93 23.62
N GLU A 90 -4.54 3.16 24.07
CA GLU A 90 -5.00 3.45 25.43
C GLU A 90 -6.39 2.85 25.70
N LEU A 91 -7.31 2.96 24.73
CA LEU A 91 -8.66 2.38 24.83
C LEU A 91 -8.63 0.86 24.80
N GLU A 92 -7.82 0.25 23.94
CA GLU A 92 -7.63 -1.20 23.88
C GLU A 92 -7.10 -1.75 25.21
N ARG A 93 -6.11 -1.07 25.83
CA ARG A 93 -5.57 -1.47 27.13
C ARG A 93 -6.58 -1.38 28.27
N GLY A 94 -7.36 -0.29 28.32
CA GLY A 94 -8.39 -0.12 29.36
C GLY A 94 -9.50 -1.18 29.26
N GLN A 95 -9.88 -1.58 28.04
CA GLN A 95 -10.85 -2.66 27.83
C GLN A 95 -10.33 -4.02 28.28
N GLU A 96 -9.03 -4.30 28.08
CA GLU A 96 -8.42 -5.52 28.60
C GLU A 96 -8.39 -5.50 30.13
N GLU A 97 -8.06 -4.37 30.77
CA GLU A 97 -8.02 -4.23 32.23
C GLU A 97 -9.40 -4.35 32.89
N ASP A 98 -10.47 -3.81 32.27
CA ASP A 98 -11.85 -3.90 32.76
C ASP A 98 -12.51 -5.29 32.51
N ALA A 99 -11.87 -6.15 31.70
CA ALA A 99 -12.37 -7.49 31.37
C ALA A 99 -11.86 -8.59 32.33
N PHE A 100 -11.05 -8.25 33.33
CA PHE A 100 -10.58 -9.12 34.42
C PHE A 100 -11.14 -8.68 35.78
#